data_AF-A0A7S2FQN5-F1
#
_entry.id   AF-A0A7S2FQN5-F1
#
_cell.length_a   1.000
_cell.length_b   1.000
_cell.length_c   1.000
_cell.angle_alpha   90.00
_cell.angle_beta   90.00
_cell.angle_gamma   90.00
#
_symmetry.space_group_name_H-M   'P 1'
#
loop_
_entity.id
_entity.type
_entity.pdbx_description
1 polymer ?
#
loop_
_entity_poly.entity_id
_entity_poly.type
_entity_poly.pdbx_seq_one_letter_code
_entity_poly.pdbx_strand_id
1 'polypeptide(L)'
;DPHGDHLRAIGDELDRAMSAESKVDVKGAAREDWGKAEMSVFEDVGVFFDYSSMDQKQRTDVEGRRFKQALHAVNIWYNHPCITVLLLMGLPDWYTSVETNKLYADRGWPVFEKSISVMNKRSSPLWWDALVRLPPSPERLIDP
;
A
#
# COMPACT_ATOMS: atom_id res chain seq x y z
N ASP A 1 13.96 -5.10 1.12
CA ASP A 1 14.10 -4.32 -0.11
C ASP A 1 15.36 -3.44 0.00
N PRO A 2 16.56 -4.02 -0.18
CA PRO A 2 17.81 -3.27 -0.06
C PRO A 2 18.03 -2.24 -1.19
N HIS A 3 17.28 -2.33 -2.29
CA HIS A 3 17.41 -1.44 -3.46
C HIS A 3 16.33 -0.35 -3.52
N GLY A 4 15.32 -0.41 -2.65
CA GLY A 4 14.23 0.55 -2.57
C GLY A 4 13.18 0.37 -3.68
N ASP A 5 13.10 -0.81 -4.30
CA ASP A 5 12.20 -1.09 -5.42
C ASP A 5 10.73 -0.99 -4.99
N HIS A 6 10.40 -1.39 -3.77
CA HIS A 6 9.05 -1.25 -3.22
C HIS A 6 8.69 0.22 -2.98
N LEU A 7 9.63 1.03 -2.47
CA LEU A 7 9.40 2.46 -2.23
C LEU A 7 9.23 3.23 -3.53
N ARG A 8 10.04 2.94 -4.56
CA ARG A 8 9.87 3.53 -5.89
C ARG A 8 8.54 3.16 -6.49
N ALA A 9 8.15 1.89 -6.40
CA ALA A 9 6.91 1.43 -6.97
C ALA A 9 5.66 1.99 -6.26
N ILE A 10 5.75 2.22 -4.94
CA ILE A 10 4.76 3.02 -4.20
C ILE A 10 4.75 4.47 -4.73
N GLY A 11 5.92 5.07 -4.96
CA GLY A 11 6.05 6.41 -5.56
C GLY A 11 5.40 6.51 -6.94
N ASP A 12 5.73 5.59 -7.85
CA ASP A 12 5.18 5.54 -9.21
C ASP A 12 3.66 5.37 -9.21
N GLU A 13 3.13 4.65 -8.22
CA GLU A 13 1.68 4.51 -8.04
C GLU A 13 1.03 5.78 -7.51
N LEU A 14 1.63 6.41 -6.50
CA LEU A 14 1.18 7.69 -5.96
C LEU A 14 1.15 8.75 -7.07
N ASP A 15 2.22 8.83 -7.87
CA ASP A 15 2.33 9.74 -9.01
C ASP A 15 1.26 9.46 -10.06
N ARG A 16 0.98 8.18 -10.36
CA ARG A 16 -0.07 7.80 -11.32
C ARG A 16 -1.45 8.13 -10.81
N ALA A 17 -1.75 7.85 -9.54
CA ALA A 17 -3.03 8.12 -8.93
C ALA A 17 -3.29 9.63 -8.88
N MET A 18 -2.30 10.42 -8.44
CA MET A 18 -2.36 11.89 -8.44
C MET A 18 -2.52 12.46 -9.87
N SER A 19 -1.83 11.88 -10.86
CA SER A 19 -1.95 12.30 -12.27
C SER A 19 -3.30 11.91 -12.91
N ALA A 20 -3.92 10.82 -12.45
CA ALA A 20 -5.24 10.37 -12.91
C ALA A 20 -6.36 11.22 -12.30
N GLU A 21 -6.24 11.64 -11.04
CA GLU A 21 -7.21 12.51 -10.36
C GLU A 21 -7.24 13.93 -10.91
N SER A 22 -6.10 14.44 -11.41
CA SER A 22 -6.04 15.70 -12.16
C SER A 22 -6.95 15.73 -13.42
N LYS A 23 -7.47 14.57 -13.85
CA LYS A 23 -8.37 14.42 -15.01
C LYS A 23 -9.81 14.03 -14.66
N VAL A 24 -10.19 14.04 -13.39
CA VAL A 24 -11.58 13.72 -13.00
C VAL A 24 -12.50 14.85 -13.44
N ASP A 25 -13.29 14.55 -14.47
CA ASP A 25 -14.43 15.33 -14.94
C ASP A 25 -15.47 15.42 -13.81
N VAL A 26 -15.46 16.53 -13.07
CA VAL A 26 -16.47 16.82 -12.07
C VAL A 26 -17.78 17.04 -12.81
N LYS A 27 -18.63 16.00 -12.88
CA LYS A 27 -19.99 16.11 -13.42
C LYS A 27 -20.75 17.21 -12.68
N GLY A 28 -20.86 18.38 -13.32
CA GLY A 28 -21.49 19.58 -12.78
C GLY A 28 -20.63 20.84 -12.79
N ALA A 29 -19.32 20.74 -13.03
CA ALA A 29 -18.47 21.91 -13.23
C ALA A 29 -18.66 22.47 -14.65
N ALA A 30 -18.90 23.77 -14.77
CA ALA A 30 -18.96 24.44 -16.05
C ALA A 30 -17.64 24.22 -16.80
N ARG A 31 -17.71 23.99 -18.13
CA ARG A 31 -16.54 23.68 -18.98
C ARG A 31 -15.43 24.77 -18.92
N GLU A 32 -15.78 25.93 -18.41
CA GLU A 32 -14.95 27.13 -18.19
C GLU A 32 -14.08 27.06 -16.92
N ASP A 33 -14.39 26.12 -16.02
CA ASP A 33 -13.72 25.89 -14.74
C ASP A 33 -12.79 24.67 -14.78
N TRP A 34 -12.77 23.95 -15.90
CA TRP A 34 -11.87 22.82 -16.13
C TRP A 34 -10.44 23.35 -16.25
N GLY A 35 -9.67 23.19 -15.18
CA GLY A 35 -8.32 23.74 -15.03
C GLY A 35 -8.19 24.91 -14.06
N LYS A 36 -9.27 25.37 -13.42
CA LYS A 36 -9.22 26.41 -12.36
C LYS A 36 -9.40 25.86 -10.95
N ALA A 37 -10.08 24.73 -10.80
CA ALA A 37 -10.03 23.96 -9.58
C ALA A 37 -8.83 23.00 -9.67
N GLU A 38 -7.62 23.51 -9.43
CA GLU A 38 -6.56 22.65 -8.90
C GLU A 38 -7.02 22.17 -7.52
N MET A 39 -7.82 21.10 -7.49
CA MET A 39 -7.79 20.24 -6.32
C MET A 39 -6.45 19.52 -6.39
N SER A 40 -5.42 20.14 -5.80
CA SER A 40 -4.34 19.36 -5.20
C SER A 40 -5.01 18.49 -4.15
N VAL A 41 -5.40 17.27 -4.53
CA VAL A 41 -6.25 16.41 -3.68
C VAL A 41 -5.51 16.06 -2.38
N PHE A 42 -4.18 16.23 -2.36
CA PHE A 42 -3.33 16.07 -1.17
C PHE A 42 -2.18 17.09 -1.21
N GLU A 43 -2.21 18.11 -0.34
CA GLU A 43 -1.04 18.97 -0.12
C GLU A 43 0.06 18.23 0.65
N ASP A 44 -0.32 17.28 1.52
CA ASP A 44 0.57 16.45 2.33
C ASP A 44 0.07 14.99 2.35
N VAL A 45 1.00 14.02 2.20
CA VAL A 45 0.70 12.57 2.34
C VAL A 45 1.51 11.99 3.49
N GLY A 46 0.82 11.30 4.40
CA GLY A 46 1.45 10.49 5.45
C GLY A 46 1.51 9.02 5.05
N VAL A 47 2.70 8.41 5.09
CA VAL A 47 2.89 6.97 4.83
C VAL A 47 3.23 6.25 6.12
N PHE A 48 2.49 5.18 6.42
CA PHE A 48 2.73 4.31 7.57
C PHE A 48 3.11 2.90 7.10
N PHE A 49 4.27 2.41 7.52
CA PHE A 49 4.72 1.05 7.24
C PHE A 49 4.37 0.13 8.40
N ASP A 50 3.37 -0.72 8.27
CA ASP A 50 2.84 -1.57 9.32
C ASP A 50 3.86 -2.35 10.18
N TYR A 51 4.36 -3.48 9.69
CA TYR A 51 5.14 -4.45 10.42
C TYR A 51 6.52 -3.91 10.78
N SER A 52 7.14 -3.16 9.87
CA SER A 52 8.47 -2.56 10.09
C SER A 52 8.45 -1.39 11.07
N SER A 53 7.29 -0.76 11.32
CA SER A 53 7.14 0.26 12.36
C SER A 53 6.88 -0.32 13.75
N MET A 54 6.80 -1.64 13.90
CA MET A 54 6.67 -2.32 15.18
C MET A 54 8.02 -2.84 15.69
N ASP A 55 8.12 -3.07 17.00
CA ASP A 55 9.29 -3.72 17.61
C ASP A 55 9.58 -5.07 16.90
N GLN A 56 10.79 -5.28 16.38
CA GLN A 56 11.18 -6.51 15.66
C GLN A 56 11.62 -7.63 16.62
N LYS A 57 11.84 -8.85 16.11
CA LYS A 57 12.23 -10.00 16.95
C LYS A 57 13.59 -9.78 17.66
N GLN A 58 13.76 -10.51 18.78
CA GLN A 58 14.61 -10.17 19.94
C GLN A 58 14.03 -9.03 20.80
N ARG A 59 12.74 -9.16 21.17
CA ARG A 59 12.02 -8.18 21.98
C ARG A 59 12.30 -8.38 23.46
N THR A 60 12.48 -7.29 24.19
CA THR A 60 12.25 -7.20 25.63
C THR A 60 10.78 -7.44 25.97
N ASP A 61 10.46 -7.67 27.24
CA ASP A 61 9.07 -7.84 27.68
C ASP A 61 8.20 -6.61 27.42
N VAL A 62 8.78 -5.41 27.52
CA VAL A 62 8.10 -4.15 27.24
C VAL A 62 7.77 -4.05 25.75
N GLU A 63 8.76 -4.33 24.90
CA GLU A 63 8.59 -4.38 23.44
C GLU A 63 7.59 -5.45 23.00
N GLY A 64 7.59 -6.60 23.67
CA GLY A 64 6.62 -7.66 23.44
C GLY A 64 5.18 -7.20 23.69
N ARG A 65 4.96 -6.36 24.71
CA ARG A 65 3.63 -5.76 24.99
C ARG A 65 3.26 -4.72 23.94
N ARG A 66 4.17 -3.81 23.59
CA ARG A 66 3.95 -2.79 22.55
C ARG A 66 3.67 -3.41 21.19
N PHE A 67 4.43 -4.43 20.80
CA PHE A 67 4.22 -5.18 19.56
C PHE A 67 2.81 -5.78 19.50
N LYS A 68 2.36 -6.45 20.57
CA LYS A 68 1.01 -7.03 20.62
C LYS A 68 -0.08 -5.96 20.50
N GLN A 69 0.12 -4.82 21.16
CA GLN A 69 -0.80 -3.69 21.08
C GLN A 69 -0.86 -3.10 19.67
N ALA A 70 0.31 -2.86 19.05
CA ALA A 70 0.41 -2.34 17.68
C ALA A 70 -0.20 -3.32 16.65
N LEU A 71 0.04 -4.63 16.81
CA LEU A 71 -0.53 -5.67 15.96
C LEU A 71 -2.06 -5.76 16.06
N HIS A 72 -2.65 -5.40 17.20
CA HIS A 72 -4.09 -5.29 17.31
C HIS A 72 -4.60 -3.98 16.68
N ALA A 73 -3.91 -2.87 16.92
CA ALA A 73 -4.28 -1.56 16.42
C ALA A 73 -4.22 -1.46 14.90
N VAL A 74 -3.26 -2.13 14.23
CA VAL A 74 -3.11 -2.08 12.76
C VAL A 74 -4.37 -2.53 12.01
N ASN A 75 -5.17 -3.43 12.60
CA ASN A 75 -6.45 -3.87 12.04
C ASN A 75 -7.44 -2.72 11.84
N ILE A 76 -7.40 -1.70 12.71
CA ILE A 76 -8.22 -0.50 12.60
C ILE A 76 -7.82 0.25 11.32
N TRP A 77 -6.52 0.47 11.10
CA TRP A 77 -5.99 1.18 9.94
C TRP A 77 -6.36 0.48 8.64
N TYR A 78 -6.18 -0.85 8.58
CA TYR A 78 -6.54 -1.61 7.40
C TYR A 78 -8.03 -1.49 7.05
N ASN A 79 -8.92 -1.54 8.04
CA ASN A 79 -10.36 -1.48 7.82
C ASN A 79 -10.93 -0.05 7.69
N HIS A 80 -10.18 0.99 8.06
CA HIS A 80 -10.72 2.35 8.16
C HIS A 80 -11.06 2.95 6.78
N PRO A 81 -12.29 3.41 6.51
CA PRO A 81 -12.73 3.81 5.16
C PRO A 81 -11.95 4.97 4.54
N CYS A 82 -11.35 5.84 5.36
CA CYS A 82 -10.56 7.00 4.88
C CYS A 82 -9.06 6.73 4.75
N ILE A 83 -8.62 5.48 4.85
CA ILE A 83 -7.19 5.13 4.71
C ILE A 83 -7.02 4.30 3.45
N THR A 84 -6.08 4.69 2.58
CA THR A 84 -5.66 3.87 1.44
C THR A 84 -4.62 2.86 1.93
N VAL A 85 -4.90 1.57 1.72
CA VAL A 85 -3.95 0.49 2.03
C VAL A 85 -3.29 0.05 0.73
N LEU A 86 -1.97 0.16 0.66
CA LEU A 86 -1.19 -0.31 -0.47
C LEU A 86 -0.65 -1.71 -0.16
N LEU A 87 -1.11 -2.72 -0.91
CA LEU A 87 -0.71 -4.11 -0.72
C LEU A 87 0.30 -4.54 -1.78
N LEU A 88 1.53 -4.79 -1.35
CA LEU A 88 2.59 -5.32 -2.20
C LEU A 88 2.44 -6.83 -2.38
N MET A 89 1.59 -7.25 -3.33
CA MET A 89 1.35 -8.66 -3.60
C MET A 89 2.33 -9.27 -4.62
N GLY A 90 2.98 -8.44 -5.44
CA GLY A 90 4.03 -8.86 -6.36
C GLY A 90 5.27 -9.22 -5.56
N LEU A 91 5.79 -10.43 -5.75
CA LEU A 91 7.07 -10.84 -5.21
C LEU A 91 8.10 -10.84 -6.34
N PRO A 92 9.35 -10.46 -6.07
CA PRO A 92 10.37 -10.43 -7.11
C PRO A 92 10.72 -11.85 -7.58
N ASP A 93 11.10 -11.98 -8.84
CA ASP A 93 11.31 -13.28 -9.49
C ASP A 93 12.37 -14.14 -8.77
N TRP A 94 13.44 -13.51 -8.26
CA TRP A 94 14.48 -14.19 -7.48
C TRP A 94 13.95 -14.80 -6.17
N TYR A 95 12.86 -14.25 -5.62
CA TYR A 95 12.23 -14.80 -4.43
C TYR A 95 11.33 -15.96 -4.79
N THR A 96 10.55 -15.84 -5.87
CA THR A 96 9.60 -16.88 -6.30
C THR A 96 10.26 -18.05 -7.02
N SER A 97 11.49 -17.90 -7.51
CA SER A 97 12.27 -18.98 -8.14
C SER A 97 12.73 -20.06 -7.14
N VAL A 98 12.71 -19.76 -5.84
CA VAL A 98 13.07 -20.71 -4.78
C VAL A 98 11.82 -21.47 -4.33
N GLU A 99 11.78 -22.79 -4.54
CA GLU A 99 10.61 -23.64 -4.28
C GLU A 99 10.12 -23.60 -2.82
N THR A 100 11.03 -23.39 -1.85
CA THR A 100 10.68 -23.31 -0.42
C THR A 100 10.02 -21.97 -0.03
N ASN A 101 10.09 -20.97 -0.89
CA ASN A 101 9.50 -19.66 -0.63
C ASN A 101 8.00 -19.67 -0.91
N LYS A 102 7.24 -19.09 0.02
CA LYS A 102 5.77 -19.02 -0.10
C LYS A 102 5.36 -17.80 -0.91
N LEU A 103 4.44 -17.98 -1.87
CA LEU A 103 3.79 -16.87 -2.57
C LEU A 103 2.94 -16.06 -1.60
N TYR A 104 2.55 -14.85 -1.99
CA TYR A 104 1.72 -13.98 -1.15
C TYR A 104 0.44 -14.67 -0.67
N ALA A 105 -0.25 -15.36 -1.59
CA ALA A 105 -1.52 -16.04 -1.31
C ALA A 105 -1.38 -17.28 -0.40
N ASP A 106 -0.17 -17.83 -0.29
CA ASP A 106 0.10 -19.02 0.54
C ASP A 106 0.52 -18.64 1.97
N ARG A 107 0.56 -17.34 2.27
CA ARG A 107 0.89 -16.80 3.60
C ARG A 107 -0.40 -16.41 4.31
N GLY A 108 -0.59 -16.92 5.53
CA GLY A 108 -1.83 -16.65 6.29
C GLY A 108 -2.05 -15.17 6.60
N TRP A 109 -1.04 -14.48 7.12
CA TRP A 109 -1.15 -13.08 7.54
C TRP A 109 -1.44 -12.10 6.38
N PRO A 110 -0.73 -12.16 5.24
CA PRO A 110 -1.03 -11.31 4.08
C PRO A 110 -2.43 -11.51 3.48
N VAL A 111 -2.96 -12.73 3.51
CA VAL A 111 -4.34 -12.99 3.09
C VAL A 111 -5.34 -12.31 4.02
N PHE A 112 -5.07 -12.32 5.33
CA PHE A 112 -5.89 -11.60 6.30
C PHE A 112 -5.83 -10.09 6.06
N GLU A 113 -4.63 -9.50 5.93
CA GLU A 113 -4.43 -8.07 5.63
C GLU A 113 -5.23 -7.63 4.40
N LYS A 114 -5.14 -8.40 3.31
CA LYS A 114 -5.91 -8.14 2.09
C LYS A 114 -7.41 -8.16 2.34
N SER A 115 -7.90 -9.18 3.06
CA SER A 115 -9.33 -9.40 3.27
C SER A 115 -9.97 -8.27 4.08
N ILE A 116 -9.30 -7.82 5.14
CA ILE A 116 -9.81 -6.71 5.97
C ILE A 116 -9.67 -5.36 5.29
N SER A 117 -8.63 -5.19 4.45
CA SER A 117 -8.37 -3.94 3.75
C SER A 117 -9.41 -3.60 2.70
N VAL A 118 -10.09 -4.60 2.13
CA VAL A 118 -11.12 -4.38 1.08
C VAL A 118 -12.55 -4.34 1.62
N MET A 119 -12.76 -4.67 2.91
CA MET A 119 -14.10 -4.90 3.46
C MET A 119 -14.98 -3.65 3.51
N ASN A 120 -14.44 -2.51 3.95
CA ASN A 120 -15.19 -1.26 4.20
C ASN A 120 -14.79 -0.08 3.30
N LYS A 121 -14.06 -0.28 2.21
CA LYS A 121 -13.55 0.82 1.36
C LYS A 121 -14.50 1.29 0.25
N ARG A 122 -15.49 0.48 -0.12
CA ARG A 122 -16.38 0.71 -1.30
C ARG A 122 -17.34 1.91 -1.20
N SER A 123 -17.29 2.71 -0.14
CA SER A 123 -18.27 3.78 0.15
C SER A 123 -17.70 5.19 0.27
N SER A 124 -16.40 5.40 0.09
CA SER A 124 -15.79 6.74 0.15
C SER A 124 -15.50 7.23 -1.27
N PRO A 125 -15.81 8.47 -1.68
CA PRO A 125 -15.36 9.04 -2.95
C PRO A 125 -13.86 9.42 -2.97
N LEU A 126 -13.17 9.30 -1.83
CA LEU A 126 -11.74 9.61 -1.65
C LEU A 126 -10.85 8.36 -1.72
N TRP A 127 -11.29 7.32 -2.43
CA TRP A 127 -10.61 6.03 -2.46
C TRP A 127 -9.95 5.77 -3.81
N TRP A 128 -8.76 5.20 -3.75
CA TRP A 128 -8.10 4.56 -4.88
C TRP A 128 -8.39 3.05 -4.83
N ASP A 129 -8.33 2.36 -5.98
CA ASP A 129 -8.33 0.90 -5.99
C ASP A 129 -7.17 0.41 -5.12
N ALA A 130 -7.49 -0.23 -3.98
CA ALA A 130 -6.54 -0.64 -2.93
C ALA A 130 -5.54 -1.74 -3.37
N LEU A 131 -5.44 -2.02 -4.67
CA LEU A 131 -4.76 -3.19 -5.20
C LEU A 131 -3.82 -2.81 -6.33
N VAL A 132 -2.58 -2.56 -5.97
CA VAL A 132 -1.52 -2.21 -6.90
C VAL A 132 -0.61 -3.42 -7.04
N ARG A 133 -0.73 -4.11 -8.19
CA ARG A 133 0.18 -5.20 -8.54
C ARG A 133 1.44 -4.59 -9.13
N LEU A 134 2.54 -4.68 -8.40
CA LEU A 134 3.84 -4.34 -8.96
C LEU A 134 4.28 -5.45 -9.92
N PRO A 135 4.52 -5.14 -11.21
CA PRO A 135 5.19 -6.09 -12.08
C PRO A 135 6.64 -6.28 -11.60
N PRO A 136 7.21 -7.50 -11.67
CA PRO A 136 8.63 -7.69 -11.44
C PRO A 136 9.40 -6.85 -12.48
N SER A 137 10.38 -6.07 -12.02
CA SER A 137 11.27 -5.33 -12.93
C SER A 137 12.21 -6.33 -13.62
N PRO A 138 12.18 -6.45 -14.96
CA PRO A 138 13.02 -7.42 -15.69
C PRO A 138 14.51 -7.15 -15.60
N GLU A 139 14.92 -5.94 -15.19
CA GLU A 139 16.28 -5.43 -15.43
C GLU A 139 17.27 -5.69 -14.29
N ARG A 140 16.88 -6.31 -13.16
CA ARG A 140 17.73 -6.35 -11.96
C ARG A 140 17.75 -7.69 -11.22
N LEU A 141 17.93 -8.76 -11.98
CA LEU A 141 18.51 -9.98 -11.45
C LEU A 141 20.01 -9.74 -11.24
N ILE A 142 20.46 -9.67 -9.98
CA ILE A 142 21.88 -9.92 -9.67
C ILE A 142 21.97 -11.42 -9.38
N ASP A 143 22.90 -12.09 -10.07
CA ASP A 143 23.30 -13.48 -9.78
C ASP A 143 23.74 -13.61 -8.29
N PRO A 144 23.51 -14.77 -7.66
CA PRO A 144 23.70 -15.00 -6.23
C PRO A 144 25.12 -14.74 -5.71
#